data_AF-A0A6L7G1Q4-F1
#
_entry.id   AF-A0A6L7G1Q4-F1
#
_cell.length_a   1.000
_cell.length_b   1.000
_cell.length_c   1.000
_cell.angle_alpha   90.00
_cell.angle_beta   90.00
_cell.angle_gamma   90.00
#
_symmetry.space_group_name_H-M   'P 1'
#
loop_
_entity.id
_entity.type
_entity.pdbx_description
1 polymer ?
#
loop_
_entity_poly.entity_id
_entity_poly.type
_entity_poly.pdbx_seq_one_letter_code
_entity_poly.pdbx_strand_id
1 'polypeptide(L)'
;MDVNEFIGLAKWMNDRVNPAMSLYEQLAKSMEQNTSNGSKVPLREHLDAVQNALLKMPLSQLSYQQTDLLDEMEVGDLLGAKGWRFVERTVKEGNYDPASAATDIRKAKQRLDSALQQFKKIRLSLSEVGIKGEPDYETSDKVTVRVRFKDAVEIGNVTQLKKWSTEWYDISRGLAMAAGERPEDVEVKGASTGSLILILGTTLSVASIIALIMKQIASTVKSSMEIAHTLQDWKMRKVADAEVERVLLARRKSVEDGGVQDALELVREKIGERIAGDVENALKKSIEKMFRFTSKGGELDMLPPPKPADDEELDDTVAEAINTITENVEEMRTLKAATQLLIEDQANDAPDKEADDAEAGE
;
A
#
# COMPACT_ATOMS: atom_id res chain seq x y z
N MET A 1 5.69 15.17 0.27
CA MET A 1 5.91 14.39 -0.96
C MET A 1 6.84 15.16 -1.88
N ASP A 2 7.76 14.47 -2.55
CA ASP A 2 8.67 15.09 -3.53
C ASP A 2 7.93 15.59 -4.79
N VAL A 3 8.49 16.59 -5.48
CA VAL A 3 7.85 17.18 -6.67
C VAL A 3 7.80 16.20 -7.84
N ASN A 4 8.81 15.35 -8.02
CA ASN A 4 8.80 14.35 -9.09
C ASN A 4 7.74 13.28 -8.84
N GLU A 5 7.52 12.89 -7.58
CA GLU A 5 6.43 11.99 -7.22
C GLU A 5 5.06 12.58 -7.48
N PHE A 6 4.88 13.87 -7.18
CA PHE A 6 3.64 14.58 -7.50
C PHE A 6 3.37 14.54 -9.00
N ILE A 7 4.38 14.83 -9.83
CA ILE A 7 4.27 14.82 -11.28
C ILE A 7 3.98 13.39 -11.80
N GLY A 8 4.63 12.39 -11.22
CA GLY A 8 4.35 10.97 -11.49
C GLY A 8 2.92 10.58 -11.16
N LEU A 9 2.39 11.01 -10.00
CA LEU A 9 1.00 10.78 -9.61
C LEU A 9 0.03 11.50 -10.55
N ALA A 10 0.31 12.75 -10.92
CA ALA A 10 -0.52 13.50 -11.87
C ALA A 10 -0.61 12.79 -13.23
N LYS A 11 0.50 12.21 -13.71
CA LYS A 11 0.53 11.39 -14.92
C LYS A 11 -0.29 10.11 -14.73
N TRP A 12 -0.07 9.39 -13.63
CA TRP A 12 -0.82 8.17 -13.32
C TRP A 12 -2.34 8.42 -13.25
N MET A 13 -2.77 9.49 -12.57
CA MET A 13 -4.18 9.89 -12.47
C MET A 13 -4.77 10.16 -13.87
N ASN A 14 -4.05 10.88 -14.71
CA ASN A 14 -4.49 11.14 -16.08
C ASN A 14 -4.57 9.85 -16.93
N ASP A 15 -3.61 8.94 -16.79
CA ASP A 15 -3.52 7.77 -17.65
C ASP A 15 -4.44 6.61 -17.19
N ARG A 16 -4.72 6.52 -15.88
CA ARG A 16 -5.50 5.43 -15.27
C ARG A 16 -6.89 5.84 -14.84
N VAL A 17 -7.08 7.02 -14.27
CA VAL A 17 -8.37 7.46 -13.71
C VAL A 17 -9.22 8.18 -14.76
N ASN A 18 -8.63 9.07 -15.56
CA ASN A 18 -9.38 9.83 -16.58
C ASN A 18 -10.19 8.94 -17.55
N PRO A 19 -9.69 7.79 -18.05
CA PRO A 19 -10.49 6.91 -18.91
C PRO A 19 -11.74 6.34 -18.21
N ALA A 20 -11.66 6.06 -16.89
CA ALA A 20 -12.76 5.52 -16.11
C ALA A 20 -13.90 6.52 -15.90
N MET A 21 -13.64 7.83 -16.01
CA MET A 21 -14.63 8.89 -15.81
C MET A 21 -15.83 8.77 -16.74
N SER A 22 -15.59 8.33 -17.98
CA SER A 22 -16.65 8.11 -18.96
C SER A 22 -17.57 6.94 -18.58
N LEU A 23 -17.04 5.94 -17.89
CA LEU A 23 -17.78 4.75 -17.44
C LEU A 23 -18.67 5.07 -16.24
N TYR A 24 -18.18 5.88 -15.29
CA TYR A 24 -19.00 6.43 -14.21
C TYR A 24 -20.19 7.23 -14.74
N GLU A 25 -19.96 8.06 -15.77
CA GLU A 25 -21.01 8.86 -16.40
C GLU A 25 -22.06 7.98 -17.09
N GLN A 26 -21.62 6.94 -17.81
CA GLN A 26 -22.54 6.01 -18.47
C GLN A 26 -23.38 5.24 -17.46
N LEU A 27 -22.77 4.75 -16.37
CA LEU A 27 -23.48 4.06 -15.31
C LEU A 27 -24.52 4.96 -14.65
N ALA A 28 -24.16 6.20 -14.30
CA ALA A 28 -25.09 7.18 -13.73
C ALA A 28 -26.27 7.48 -14.66
N LYS A 29 -26.02 7.70 -15.95
CA LYS A 29 -27.07 7.93 -16.95
C LYS A 29 -28.04 6.76 -17.09
N SER A 30 -27.53 5.53 -17.10
CA SER A 30 -28.38 4.34 -17.19
C SER A 30 -29.24 4.15 -15.93
N MET A 31 -28.74 4.55 -14.76
CA MET A 31 -29.54 4.57 -13.53
C MET A 31 -30.66 5.61 -13.56
N GLU A 32 -30.41 6.82 -14.06
CA GLU A 32 -31.46 7.83 -14.26
C GLU A 32 -32.49 7.45 -15.33
N GLN A 33 -32.05 6.79 -16.38
CA GLN A 33 -32.98 6.28 -17.38
C GLN A 33 -33.98 5.31 -16.72
N ASN A 34 -33.51 4.54 -15.73
CA ASN A 34 -34.34 3.63 -14.95
C ASN A 34 -35.25 4.32 -13.92
N THR A 35 -35.03 5.61 -13.61
CA THR A 35 -35.97 6.43 -12.81
C THR A 35 -37.05 7.06 -13.68
N SER A 36 -36.67 7.50 -14.88
CA SER A 36 -37.50 8.41 -15.70
C SER A 36 -38.34 7.68 -16.76
N ASN A 37 -37.89 6.52 -17.24
CA ASN A 37 -38.55 5.79 -18.31
C ASN A 37 -39.20 4.50 -17.81
N GLY A 38 -40.39 4.17 -18.34
CA GLY A 38 -41.08 2.90 -18.05
C GLY A 38 -40.35 1.66 -18.59
N SER A 39 -39.37 1.85 -19.48
CA SER A 39 -38.47 0.81 -19.99
C SER A 39 -37.14 0.86 -19.22
N LYS A 40 -36.95 -0.12 -18.32
CA LYS A 40 -35.69 -0.28 -17.59
C LYS A 40 -34.60 -0.84 -18.51
N VAL A 41 -33.42 -0.24 -18.47
CA VAL A 41 -32.19 -0.69 -19.12
C VAL A 41 -31.38 -1.54 -18.14
N PRO A 42 -30.79 -2.67 -18.59
CA PRO A 42 -29.87 -3.46 -17.78
C PRO A 42 -28.64 -2.66 -17.35
N LEU A 43 -28.27 -2.73 -16.07
CA LEU A 43 -27.07 -2.05 -15.53
C LEU A 43 -25.81 -2.91 -15.56
N ARG A 44 -25.97 -4.22 -15.82
CA ARG A 44 -24.89 -5.21 -15.69
C ARG A 44 -23.66 -4.87 -16.53
N GLU A 45 -23.86 -4.53 -17.81
CA GLU A 45 -22.74 -4.20 -18.71
C GLU A 45 -21.97 -2.96 -18.24
N HIS A 46 -22.68 -1.94 -17.74
CA HIS A 46 -22.05 -0.73 -17.20
C HIS A 46 -21.33 -0.99 -15.88
N LEU A 47 -21.90 -1.82 -15.00
CA LEU A 47 -21.26 -2.25 -13.77
C LEU A 47 -19.99 -3.04 -14.05
N ASP A 48 -20.05 -4.03 -14.94
CA ASP A 48 -18.91 -4.86 -15.33
C ASP A 48 -17.81 -3.98 -15.95
N ALA A 49 -18.16 -2.95 -16.74
CA ALA A 49 -17.20 -2.01 -17.30
C ALA A 49 -16.49 -1.17 -16.22
N VAL A 50 -17.24 -0.61 -15.26
CA VAL A 50 -16.69 0.14 -14.12
C VAL A 50 -15.82 -0.76 -13.25
N GLN A 51 -16.30 -1.97 -12.93
CA GLN A 51 -15.54 -2.97 -12.18
C GLN A 51 -14.20 -3.26 -12.85
N ASN A 52 -14.22 -3.57 -14.15
CA ASN A 52 -13.03 -3.87 -14.92
C ASN A 52 -12.04 -2.69 -14.94
N ALA A 53 -12.52 -1.46 -15.09
CA ALA A 53 -11.66 -0.29 -15.09
C ALA A 53 -11.00 -0.06 -13.72
N LEU A 54 -11.77 -0.16 -12.64
CA LEU A 54 -11.27 0.04 -11.28
C LEU A 54 -10.31 -1.07 -10.85
N LEU A 55 -10.68 -2.34 -11.03
CA LEU A 55 -9.86 -3.48 -10.59
C LEU A 55 -8.57 -3.65 -11.41
N LYS A 56 -8.49 -3.06 -12.61
CA LYS A 56 -7.25 -3.05 -13.43
C LYS A 56 -6.33 -1.86 -13.13
N MET A 57 -6.71 -0.95 -12.23
CA MET A 57 -5.83 0.16 -11.84
C MET A 57 -4.62 -0.39 -11.07
N PRO A 58 -3.38 -0.11 -11.51
CA PRO A 58 -2.19 -0.61 -10.84
C PRO A 58 -1.87 0.29 -9.63
N LEU A 59 -2.74 0.25 -8.60
CA LEU A 59 -2.53 1.00 -7.36
C LEU A 59 -1.26 0.56 -6.63
N SER A 60 -0.83 -0.68 -6.85
CA SER A 60 0.46 -1.21 -6.39
C SER A 60 1.66 -0.47 -6.99
N GLN A 61 1.52 0.40 -8.00
CA GLN A 61 2.60 1.24 -8.51
C GLN A 61 2.75 2.55 -7.74
N LEU A 62 1.74 2.96 -6.98
CA LEU A 62 1.76 4.18 -6.20
C LEU A 62 2.58 3.99 -4.92
N SER A 63 3.40 4.99 -4.60
CA SER A 63 4.08 5.08 -3.31
C SER A 63 3.11 5.43 -2.20
N TYR A 64 3.51 5.19 -0.95
CA TYR A 64 2.65 5.53 0.20
C TYR A 64 2.33 7.02 0.32
N GLN A 65 3.24 7.90 -0.08
CA GLN A 65 2.94 9.35 -0.09
C GLN A 65 1.90 9.72 -1.15
N GLN A 66 1.90 9.01 -2.27
CA GLN A 66 0.92 9.23 -3.33
C GLN A 66 -0.46 8.70 -2.92
N THR A 67 -0.52 7.54 -2.27
CA THR A 67 -1.80 7.01 -1.74
C THR A 67 -2.35 7.91 -0.64
N ASP A 68 -1.51 8.37 0.28
CA ASP A 68 -1.93 9.30 1.34
C ASP A 68 -2.49 10.60 0.76
N LEU A 69 -1.85 11.16 -0.27
CA LEU A 69 -2.38 12.36 -0.92
C LEU A 69 -3.75 12.09 -1.57
N LEU A 70 -3.96 10.91 -2.17
CA LEU A 70 -5.27 10.55 -2.73
C LEU A 70 -6.34 10.41 -1.63
N ASP A 71 -5.97 9.91 -0.46
CA ASP A 71 -6.85 9.83 0.70
C ASP A 71 -7.15 11.23 1.27
N GLU A 72 -6.15 12.10 1.41
CA GLU A 72 -6.31 13.52 1.82
C GLU A 72 -7.15 14.34 0.84
N MET A 73 -7.09 14.00 -0.45
CA MET A 73 -7.93 14.58 -1.50
C MET A 73 -9.33 13.95 -1.55
N GLU A 74 -9.65 13.04 -0.63
CA GLU A 74 -10.92 12.31 -0.58
C GLU A 74 -11.23 11.64 -1.93
N VAL A 75 -10.27 10.92 -2.52
CA VAL A 75 -10.51 10.14 -3.74
C VAL A 75 -9.96 8.73 -3.67
N GLY A 76 -9.12 8.39 -2.68
CA GLY A 76 -8.55 7.04 -2.55
C GLY A 76 -9.61 5.93 -2.36
N ASP A 77 -10.72 6.25 -1.68
CA ASP A 77 -11.89 5.38 -1.49
C ASP A 77 -12.68 5.13 -2.79
N LEU A 78 -12.45 5.93 -3.83
CA LEU A 78 -13.12 5.84 -5.13
C LEU A 78 -12.30 5.09 -6.19
N LEU A 79 -11.13 4.59 -5.82
CA LEU A 79 -10.19 3.93 -6.74
C LEU A 79 -10.01 2.43 -6.41
N GLY A 80 -9.67 1.64 -7.41
CA GLY A 80 -9.35 0.21 -7.23
C GLY A 80 -10.47 -0.61 -6.60
N ALA A 81 -10.10 -1.53 -5.73
CA ALA A 81 -11.04 -2.41 -5.03
C ALA A 81 -11.98 -1.63 -4.08
N LYS A 82 -11.49 -0.56 -3.42
CA LYS A 82 -12.33 0.30 -2.57
C LYS A 82 -13.39 1.01 -3.39
N GLY A 83 -12.99 1.60 -4.52
CA GLY A 83 -13.91 2.22 -5.47
C GLY A 83 -14.97 1.25 -5.99
N TRP A 84 -14.59 0.00 -6.28
CA TRP A 84 -15.55 -1.01 -6.68
C TRP A 84 -16.52 -1.36 -5.56
N ARG A 85 -16.05 -1.55 -4.31
CA ARG A 85 -16.93 -1.76 -3.15
C ARG A 85 -17.92 -0.62 -2.97
N PHE A 86 -17.48 0.63 -3.14
CA PHE A 86 -18.36 1.80 -3.13
C PHE A 86 -19.46 1.67 -4.21
N VAL A 87 -19.07 1.43 -5.47
CA VAL A 87 -20.03 1.29 -6.58
C VAL A 87 -20.99 0.13 -6.35
N GLU A 88 -20.48 -1.01 -5.93
CA GLU A 88 -21.26 -2.21 -5.66
C GLU A 88 -22.28 -1.97 -4.55
N ARG A 89 -21.86 -1.34 -3.45
CA ARG A 89 -22.72 -0.97 -2.33
C ARG A 89 -23.85 -0.04 -2.78
N THR A 90 -23.50 1.04 -3.50
CA THR A 90 -24.45 2.01 -4.02
C THR A 90 -25.50 1.39 -4.95
N VAL A 91 -25.16 0.34 -5.70
CA VAL A 91 -26.05 -0.25 -6.72
C VAL A 91 -26.73 -1.55 -6.26
N LYS A 92 -26.18 -2.30 -5.31
CA LYS A 92 -26.68 -3.63 -4.92
C LYS A 92 -27.31 -3.72 -3.53
N GLU A 93 -27.23 -2.68 -2.69
CA GLU A 93 -27.87 -2.74 -1.37
C GLU A 93 -29.40 -2.82 -1.43
N GLY A 94 -30.00 -3.44 -0.41
CA GLY A 94 -31.39 -3.95 -0.40
C GLY A 94 -32.50 -2.93 -0.67
N ASN A 95 -32.20 -1.64 -0.61
CA ASN A 95 -33.10 -0.53 -0.96
C ASN A 95 -32.56 0.26 -2.16
N TYR A 96 -32.31 -0.43 -3.28
CA TYR A 96 -31.82 0.22 -4.49
C TYR A 96 -32.82 1.27 -5.01
N ASP A 97 -32.49 2.54 -4.77
CA ASP A 97 -33.11 3.71 -5.39
C ASP A 97 -32.22 4.20 -6.55
N PRO A 98 -32.62 4.00 -7.81
CA PRO A 98 -31.80 4.42 -8.95
C PRO A 98 -31.52 5.93 -8.98
N ALA A 99 -32.38 6.77 -8.39
CA ALA A 99 -32.17 8.22 -8.36
C ALA A 99 -31.04 8.61 -7.40
N SER A 100 -31.11 8.11 -6.17
CA SER A 100 -30.06 8.32 -5.16
C SER A 100 -28.75 7.67 -5.59
N ALA A 101 -28.80 6.44 -6.13
CA ALA A 101 -27.61 5.75 -6.63
C ALA A 101 -26.93 6.52 -7.77
N ALA A 102 -27.69 7.02 -8.75
CA ALA A 102 -27.14 7.88 -9.81
C ALA A 102 -26.49 9.15 -9.25
N THR A 103 -27.11 9.76 -8.24
CA THR A 103 -26.60 10.96 -7.58
C THR A 103 -25.27 10.70 -6.88
N ASP A 104 -25.15 9.59 -6.15
CA ASP A 104 -23.92 9.26 -5.41
C ASP A 104 -22.78 8.86 -6.35
N ILE A 105 -23.06 8.13 -7.43
CA ILE A 105 -22.07 7.85 -8.49
C ILE A 105 -21.61 9.16 -9.15
N ARG A 106 -22.49 10.14 -9.35
CA ARG A 106 -22.09 11.46 -9.87
C ARG A 106 -21.24 12.26 -8.89
N LYS A 107 -21.55 12.24 -7.61
CA LYS A 107 -20.72 12.89 -6.58
C LYS A 107 -19.31 12.29 -6.57
N ALA A 108 -19.21 10.96 -6.64
CA ALA A 108 -17.92 10.27 -6.76
C ALA A 108 -17.15 10.71 -8.02
N LYS A 109 -17.82 10.73 -9.17
CA LYS A 109 -17.24 11.27 -10.41
C LYS A 109 -16.80 12.73 -10.25
N GLN A 110 -17.57 13.59 -9.59
CA GLN A 110 -17.23 14.99 -9.39
C GLN A 110 -15.98 15.17 -8.51
N ARG A 111 -15.84 14.36 -7.45
CA ARG A 111 -14.62 14.32 -6.60
C ARG A 111 -13.39 13.94 -7.44
N LEU A 112 -13.50 12.88 -8.25
CA LEU A 112 -12.43 12.45 -9.14
C LEU A 112 -12.06 13.51 -10.20
N ASP A 113 -13.06 14.17 -10.80
CA ASP A 113 -12.84 15.24 -11.78
C ASP A 113 -12.13 16.44 -11.16
N SER A 114 -12.53 16.83 -9.94
CA SER A 114 -11.90 17.91 -9.19
C SER A 114 -10.43 17.60 -8.89
N ALA A 115 -10.13 16.37 -8.47
CA ALA A 115 -8.76 15.92 -8.25
C ALA A 115 -7.92 15.97 -9.55
N LEU A 116 -8.45 15.46 -10.67
CA LEU A 116 -7.79 15.51 -11.97
C LEU A 116 -7.49 16.96 -12.42
N GLN A 117 -8.45 17.86 -12.23
CA GLN A 117 -8.27 19.29 -12.53
C GLN A 117 -7.19 19.92 -11.65
N GLN A 118 -7.15 19.60 -10.36
CA GLN A 118 -6.14 20.10 -9.43
C GLN A 118 -4.73 19.60 -9.81
N PHE A 119 -4.57 18.31 -10.11
CA PHE A 119 -3.30 17.76 -10.61
C PHE A 119 -2.86 18.45 -11.91
N LYS A 120 -3.78 18.64 -12.86
CA LYS A 120 -3.49 19.35 -14.12
C LYS A 120 -3.04 20.78 -13.88
N LYS A 121 -3.72 21.52 -13.01
CA LYS A 121 -3.39 22.92 -12.69
C LYS A 121 -2.00 23.02 -12.05
N ILE A 122 -1.71 22.19 -11.05
CA ILE A 122 -0.41 22.22 -10.36
C ILE A 122 0.72 21.86 -11.33
N ARG A 123 0.54 20.82 -12.18
CA ARG A 123 1.53 20.44 -13.18
C ARG A 123 1.82 21.57 -14.18
N LEU A 124 0.79 22.27 -14.63
CA LEU A 124 0.96 23.45 -15.49
C LEU A 124 1.77 24.54 -14.77
N SER A 125 1.40 24.89 -13.54
CA SER A 125 2.14 25.89 -12.75
C SER A 125 3.60 25.51 -12.49
N LEU A 126 3.89 24.23 -12.23
CA LEU A 126 5.27 23.75 -12.10
C LEU A 126 6.04 23.90 -13.42
N SER A 127 5.42 23.54 -14.55
CA SER A 127 6.04 23.67 -15.87
C SER A 127 6.33 25.12 -16.26
N GLU A 128 5.47 26.06 -15.85
CA GLU A 128 5.64 27.50 -16.08
C GLU A 128 6.88 28.06 -15.38
N VAL A 129 7.26 27.51 -14.22
CA VAL A 129 8.48 27.89 -13.49
C VAL A 129 9.69 27.03 -13.86
N GLY A 130 9.60 26.25 -14.93
CA GLY A 130 10.68 25.40 -15.45
C GLY A 130 10.85 24.06 -14.71
N ILE A 131 9.96 23.74 -13.76
CA ILE A 131 9.96 22.44 -13.08
C ILE A 131 9.14 21.46 -13.92
N LYS A 132 9.82 20.69 -14.76
CA LYS A 132 9.17 19.72 -15.66
C LYS A 132 8.93 18.36 -15.01
N GLY A 133 9.64 18.07 -13.93
CA GLY A 133 9.69 16.76 -13.30
C GLY A 133 10.49 15.81 -14.17
N GLU A 134 11.72 15.54 -13.75
CA GLU A 134 12.49 14.41 -14.25
C GLU A 134 12.68 13.52 -13.03
N PRO A 135 12.16 12.28 -13.03
CA PRO A 135 12.40 11.38 -11.91
C PRO A 135 13.91 11.23 -11.73
N ASP A 136 14.43 11.80 -10.64
CA ASP A 136 15.86 11.71 -10.26
C ASP A 136 16.32 10.24 -10.06
N TYR A 137 15.38 9.30 -10.11
CA TYR A 137 15.60 7.85 -10.11
C TYR A 137 16.24 7.32 -11.40
N GLU A 138 16.25 8.08 -12.50
CA GLU A 138 16.81 7.62 -13.79
C GLU A 138 18.35 7.70 -13.85
N THR A 139 19.00 8.39 -12.90
CA THR A 139 20.46 8.63 -12.96
C THR A 139 21.29 7.79 -11.99
N SER A 140 20.65 6.98 -11.15
CA SER A 140 21.34 6.16 -10.14
C SER A 140 21.29 4.68 -10.50
N ASP A 141 22.45 4.03 -10.48
CA ASP A 141 22.65 2.57 -10.46
C ASP A 141 22.10 1.88 -9.19
N LYS A 142 21.32 2.60 -8.38
CA LYS A 142 20.81 2.16 -7.07
C LYS A 142 19.29 2.24 -7.02
N VAL A 143 18.70 1.25 -6.38
CA VAL A 143 17.27 1.21 -6.07
C VAL A 143 16.98 2.16 -4.91
N THR A 144 15.89 2.91 -5.01
CA THR A 144 15.46 3.81 -3.95
C THR A 144 14.55 3.09 -2.95
N VAL A 145 14.99 3.03 -1.70
CA VAL A 145 14.22 2.55 -0.56
C VAL A 145 13.84 3.74 0.32
N ARG A 146 12.58 3.85 0.72
CA ARG A 146 12.08 4.91 1.58
C ARG A 146 11.63 4.34 2.90
N VAL A 147 12.20 4.88 3.97
CA VAL A 147 11.81 4.57 5.34
C VAL A 147 10.95 5.72 5.85
N ARG A 148 9.68 5.46 6.16
CA ARG A 148 8.80 6.44 6.77
C ARG A 148 8.61 6.15 8.25
N PHE A 149 8.84 7.18 9.07
CA PHE A 149 8.64 7.12 10.51
C PHE A 149 7.27 7.73 10.87
N LYS A 150 6.29 6.89 11.20
CA LYS A 150 4.92 7.27 11.58
C LYS A 150 4.51 6.58 12.89
N ASP A 151 3.41 7.04 13.49
CA ASP A 151 2.79 6.44 14.68
C ASP A 151 3.80 6.25 15.82
N ALA A 152 3.96 5.03 16.34
CA ALA A 152 4.84 4.74 17.47
C ALA A 152 6.34 4.75 17.13
N VAL A 153 6.71 4.97 15.87
CA VAL A 153 8.10 5.17 15.43
C VAL A 153 8.40 6.59 14.97
N GLU A 154 7.48 7.53 15.11
CA GLU A 154 7.69 8.93 14.75
C GLU A 154 8.94 9.53 15.43
N ILE A 155 9.64 10.40 14.69
CA ILE A 155 10.80 11.16 15.17
C ILE A 155 10.37 12.59 15.47
N GLY A 156 10.01 12.85 16.72
CA GLY A 156 9.69 14.18 17.24
C GLY A 156 10.88 14.91 17.86
N ASN A 157 12.01 14.23 18.12
CA ASN A 157 13.20 14.85 18.69
C ASN A 157 14.53 14.15 18.31
N VAL A 158 15.65 14.81 18.63
CA VAL A 158 17.02 14.34 18.32
C VAL A 158 17.41 13.02 19.01
N THR A 159 16.82 12.72 20.18
CA THR A 159 17.06 11.45 20.89
C THR A 159 16.45 10.29 20.11
N GLN A 160 15.22 10.47 19.61
CA GLN A 160 14.56 9.51 18.74
C GLN A 160 15.31 9.37 17.41
N LEU A 161 15.76 10.47 16.81
CA LEU A 161 16.58 10.43 15.60
C LEU A 161 17.85 9.58 15.78
N LYS A 162 18.59 9.80 16.87
CA LYS A 162 19.79 9.00 17.20
C LYS A 162 19.47 7.52 17.36
N LYS A 163 18.41 7.20 18.08
CA LYS A 163 17.96 5.81 18.30
C LYS A 163 17.65 5.15 16.95
N TRP A 164 16.80 5.78 16.15
CA TRP A 164 16.38 5.22 14.87
C TRP A 164 17.51 5.16 13.84
N SER A 165 18.43 6.13 13.83
CA SER A 165 19.64 6.07 13.00
C SER A 165 20.52 4.88 13.37
N THR A 166 20.63 4.58 14.68
CA THR A 166 21.37 3.41 15.17
C THR A 166 20.67 2.11 14.76
N GLU A 167 19.34 2.06 14.87
CA GLU A 167 18.57 0.90 14.45
C GLU A 167 18.67 0.65 12.94
N TRP A 168 18.58 1.70 12.12
CA TRP A 168 18.70 1.60 10.67
C TRP A 168 20.13 1.33 10.19
N TYR A 169 21.15 1.76 10.93
CA TYR A 169 22.52 1.32 10.70
C TYR A 169 22.66 -0.20 10.91
N ASP A 170 22.14 -0.73 12.02
CA ASP A 170 22.16 -2.18 12.29
C ASP A 170 21.42 -2.97 11.19
N ILE A 171 20.25 -2.48 10.75
CA ILE A 171 19.47 -3.09 9.67
C ILE A 171 20.28 -3.07 8.37
N SER A 172 20.74 -1.90 7.94
CA SER A 172 21.49 -1.73 6.68
C SER A 172 22.75 -2.59 6.66
N ARG A 173 23.45 -2.68 7.79
CA ARG A 173 24.62 -3.56 7.93
C ARG A 173 24.28 -5.03 7.73
N GLY A 174 23.24 -5.55 8.39
CA GLY A 174 22.90 -6.97 8.25
C GLY A 174 22.42 -7.32 6.84
N LEU A 175 21.69 -6.42 6.18
CA LEU A 175 21.28 -6.56 4.79
C LEU A 175 22.47 -6.54 3.82
N ALA A 176 23.38 -5.58 3.97
CA ALA A 176 24.59 -5.49 3.16
C ALA A 176 25.48 -6.73 3.34
N MET A 177 25.69 -7.19 4.59
CA MET A 177 26.45 -8.41 4.86
C MET A 177 25.83 -9.64 4.17
N ALA A 178 24.50 -9.76 4.17
CA ALA A 178 23.80 -10.83 3.47
C ALA A 178 23.99 -10.74 1.94
N ALA A 179 24.03 -9.53 1.37
CA ALA A 179 24.38 -9.30 -0.03
C ALA A 179 25.88 -9.53 -0.34
N GLY A 180 26.74 -9.67 0.67
CA GLY A 180 28.20 -9.68 0.51
C GLY A 180 28.80 -8.30 0.22
N GLU A 181 28.10 -7.26 0.63
CA GLU A 181 28.42 -5.85 0.45
C GLU A 181 28.75 -5.21 1.81
N ARG A 182 29.22 -3.96 1.77
CA ARG A 182 29.56 -3.21 2.97
C ARG A 182 28.41 -2.27 3.35
N PRO A 183 28.24 -1.92 4.64
CA PRO A 183 27.19 -1.01 5.06
C PRO A 183 27.23 0.36 4.35
N GLU A 184 28.43 0.81 3.95
CA GLU A 184 28.63 2.08 3.24
C GLU A 184 28.07 2.06 1.80
N ASP A 185 27.77 0.88 1.25
CA ASP A 185 27.16 0.76 -0.08
C ASP A 185 25.66 1.14 -0.04
N VAL A 186 25.06 1.23 1.17
CA VAL A 186 23.74 1.82 1.44
C VAL A 186 23.89 3.31 1.79
N GLU A 187 23.40 4.19 0.90
CA GLU A 187 23.59 5.64 1.02
C GLU A 187 22.30 6.35 1.43
N VAL A 188 22.40 7.37 2.28
CA VAL A 188 21.28 8.29 2.54
C VAL A 188 21.24 9.34 1.43
N LYS A 189 20.23 9.30 0.56
CA LYS A 189 19.99 10.26 -0.53
C LYS A 189 19.23 11.51 -0.08
N GLY A 190 18.46 11.42 1.01
CA GLY A 190 17.73 12.59 1.52
C GLY A 190 16.90 12.32 2.77
N ALA A 191 16.38 13.41 3.35
CA ALA A 191 15.41 13.40 4.43
C ALA A 191 14.35 14.49 4.20
N SER A 192 13.05 14.17 4.33
CA SER A 192 11.96 15.15 4.15
C SER A 192 11.02 15.23 5.36
N THR A 193 10.30 16.36 5.51
CA THR A 193 9.42 16.68 6.65
C THR A 193 7.93 16.46 6.36
N GLY A 194 7.17 16.16 7.42
CA GLY A 194 5.72 15.85 7.44
C GLY A 194 5.46 14.60 8.32
N SER A 195 6.29 13.60 8.08
CA SER A 195 6.74 12.49 8.95
C SER A 195 8.17 12.26 8.44
N LEU A 196 9.20 12.07 9.27
CA LEU A 196 10.56 11.95 8.74
C LEU A 196 10.58 10.79 7.73
N ILE A 197 11.04 11.05 6.51
CA ILE A 197 11.28 10.00 5.50
C ILE A 197 12.77 9.98 5.21
N LEU A 198 13.42 8.87 5.49
CA LEU A 198 14.79 8.62 5.09
C LEU A 198 14.76 7.97 3.70
N ILE A 199 15.42 8.60 2.73
CA ILE A 199 15.56 8.07 1.37
C ILE A 199 16.93 7.40 1.29
N LEU A 200 16.95 6.10 1.04
CA LEU A 200 18.14 5.27 0.90
C LEU A 200 18.34 4.88 -0.57
N GLY A 201 19.58 4.96 -1.06
CA GLY A 201 20.01 4.33 -2.30
C GLY A 201 20.76 3.04 -1.99
N THR A 202 20.27 1.91 -2.52
CA THR A 202 20.86 0.58 -2.31
C THR A 202 21.19 -0.11 -3.62
N THR A 203 22.15 -1.03 -3.63
CA THR A 203 22.38 -1.93 -4.78
C THR A 203 21.15 -2.81 -5.06
N LEU A 204 21.09 -3.43 -6.24
CA LEU A 204 20.04 -4.38 -6.62
C LEU A 204 19.99 -5.60 -5.69
N SER A 205 21.15 -6.10 -5.25
CA SER A 205 21.24 -7.24 -4.33
C SER A 205 20.61 -6.92 -2.98
N VAL A 206 20.96 -5.77 -2.39
CA VAL A 206 20.39 -5.32 -1.11
C VAL A 206 18.90 -5.04 -1.26
N ALA A 207 18.47 -4.39 -2.34
CA ALA A 207 17.06 -4.13 -2.62
C ALA A 207 16.24 -5.42 -2.75
N SER A 208 16.80 -6.46 -3.39
CA SER A 208 16.15 -7.77 -3.52
C SER A 208 15.90 -8.43 -2.17
N ILE A 209 16.88 -8.35 -1.25
CA ILE A 209 16.73 -8.85 0.13
C ILE A 209 15.63 -8.08 0.87
N ILE A 210 15.66 -6.74 0.77
CA ILE A 210 14.64 -5.89 1.40
C ILE A 210 13.24 -6.24 0.88
N ALA A 211 13.09 -6.43 -0.43
CA ALA A 211 11.81 -6.79 -1.05
C ALA A 211 11.26 -8.13 -0.56
N LEU A 212 12.12 -9.15 -0.46
CA LEU A 212 11.73 -10.45 0.07
C LEU A 212 11.29 -10.37 1.54
N ILE A 213 12.08 -9.69 2.38
CA ILE A 213 11.77 -9.53 3.80
C ILE A 213 10.47 -8.74 3.98
N MET A 214 10.28 -7.65 3.22
CA MET A 214 9.07 -6.82 3.31
C MET A 214 7.82 -7.57 2.86
N LYS A 215 7.90 -8.37 1.79
CA LYS A 215 6.81 -9.26 1.37
C LYS A 215 6.46 -10.25 2.48
N GLN A 216 7.45 -10.88 3.11
CA GLN A 216 7.20 -11.81 4.21
C GLN A 216 6.58 -11.13 5.43
N ILE A 217 7.08 -9.95 5.82
CA ILE A 217 6.48 -9.15 6.89
C ILE A 217 5.01 -8.85 6.58
N ALA A 218 4.70 -8.39 5.36
CA ALA A 218 3.33 -8.10 4.95
C ALA A 218 2.43 -9.35 5.00
N SER A 219 2.94 -10.51 4.58
CA SER A 219 2.24 -11.80 4.64
C SER A 219 1.95 -12.25 6.07
N THR A 220 2.93 -12.14 6.97
CA THR A 220 2.76 -12.44 8.40
C THR A 220 1.73 -11.53 9.05
N VAL A 221 1.78 -10.22 8.77
CA VAL A 221 0.80 -9.25 9.28
C VAL A 221 -0.60 -9.58 8.78
N LYS A 222 -0.77 -9.85 7.49
CA LYS A 222 -2.06 -10.26 6.92
C LYS A 222 -2.61 -11.51 7.61
N SER A 223 -1.79 -12.55 7.75
CA SER A 223 -2.18 -13.81 8.38
C SER A 223 -2.59 -13.62 9.85
N SER A 224 -1.85 -12.77 10.59
CA SER A 224 -2.20 -12.39 11.97
C SER A 224 -3.55 -11.67 12.04
N MET A 225 -3.83 -10.78 11.09
CA MET A 225 -5.11 -10.05 11.01
C MET A 225 -6.28 -10.95 10.60
N GLU A 226 -6.10 -11.88 9.68
CA GLU A 226 -7.12 -12.88 9.32
C GLU A 226 -7.53 -13.73 10.53
N ILE A 227 -6.57 -14.10 11.38
CA ILE A 227 -6.84 -14.81 12.64
C ILE A 227 -7.61 -13.92 13.62
N ALA A 228 -7.23 -12.64 13.74
CA ALA A 228 -7.94 -11.69 14.61
C ALA A 228 -9.39 -11.45 14.17
N HIS A 229 -9.61 -11.29 12.86
CA HIS A 229 -10.93 -11.18 12.26
C HIS A 229 -11.78 -12.43 12.52
N THR A 230 -11.21 -13.61 12.29
CA THR A 230 -11.89 -14.89 12.57
C THR A 230 -12.33 -15.00 14.03
N LEU A 231 -11.46 -14.59 14.97
CA LEU A 231 -11.79 -14.58 16.39
C LEU A 231 -12.96 -13.62 16.69
N GLN A 232 -12.97 -12.43 16.10
CA GLN A 232 -14.07 -11.48 16.26
C GLN A 232 -15.39 -12.00 15.69
N ASP A 233 -15.38 -12.54 14.47
CA ASP A 233 -16.56 -13.15 13.85
C ASP A 233 -17.17 -14.23 14.74
N TRP A 234 -16.31 -15.06 15.34
CA TRP A 234 -16.75 -16.14 16.21
C TRP A 234 -17.29 -15.61 17.54
N LYS A 235 -16.74 -14.52 18.07
CA LYS A 235 -17.30 -13.81 19.23
C LYS A 235 -18.67 -13.19 18.90
N MET A 236 -18.83 -12.54 17.75
CA MET A 236 -20.09 -11.95 17.31
C MET A 236 -21.17 -13.03 17.10
N ARG A 237 -20.79 -14.18 16.54
CA ARG A 237 -21.68 -15.34 16.36
C ARG A 237 -21.94 -16.12 17.66
N LYS A 238 -21.30 -15.75 18.77
CA LYS A 238 -21.37 -16.44 20.08
C LYS A 238 -20.96 -17.92 20.00
N VAL A 239 -20.03 -18.24 19.11
CA VAL A 239 -19.49 -19.61 18.90
C VAL A 239 -18.08 -19.75 19.51
N ALA A 240 -17.38 -18.64 19.78
CA ALA A 240 -16.10 -18.67 20.49
C ALA A 240 -16.29 -18.87 22.00
N ASP A 241 -15.75 -19.97 22.53
CA ASP A 241 -15.52 -20.15 23.96
C ASP A 241 -14.07 -19.78 24.36
N ALA A 242 -13.75 -19.87 25.65
CA ALA A 242 -12.43 -19.50 26.17
C ALA A 242 -11.29 -20.35 25.60
N GLU A 243 -11.55 -21.61 25.24
CA GLU A 243 -10.53 -22.50 24.68
C GLU A 243 -10.25 -22.15 23.23
N VAL A 244 -11.30 -21.87 22.47
CA VAL A 244 -11.22 -21.36 21.10
C VAL A 244 -10.43 -20.04 21.04
N GLU A 245 -10.72 -19.10 21.94
CA GLU A 245 -9.96 -17.84 22.03
C GLU A 245 -8.48 -18.09 22.35
N ARG A 246 -8.18 -18.97 23.30
CA ARG A 246 -6.81 -19.35 23.66
C ARG A 246 -6.04 -19.94 22.48
N VAL A 247 -6.66 -20.84 21.72
CA VAL A 247 -6.05 -21.49 20.55
C VAL A 247 -5.77 -20.48 19.44
N LEU A 248 -6.71 -19.58 19.13
CA LEU A 248 -6.53 -18.56 18.09
C LEU A 248 -5.47 -17.52 18.47
N LEU A 249 -5.42 -17.10 19.74
CA LEU A 249 -4.36 -16.21 20.23
C LEU A 249 -2.98 -16.87 20.21
N ALA A 250 -2.89 -18.14 20.60
CA ALA A 250 -1.65 -18.90 20.52
C ALA A 250 -1.18 -19.08 19.06
N ARG A 251 -2.12 -19.36 18.14
CA ARG A 251 -1.84 -19.45 16.70
C ARG A 251 -1.35 -18.12 16.14
N ARG A 252 -2.01 -17.01 16.48
CA ARG A 252 -1.61 -15.67 16.07
C ARG A 252 -0.18 -15.38 16.51
N LYS A 253 0.13 -15.63 17.79
CA LYS A 253 1.48 -15.46 18.33
C LYS A 253 2.50 -16.35 17.61
N SER A 254 2.15 -17.61 17.33
CA SER A 254 3.03 -18.52 16.58
C SER A 254 3.32 -18.04 15.16
N VAL A 255 2.35 -17.41 14.48
CA VAL A 255 2.54 -16.81 13.16
C VAL A 255 3.48 -15.60 13.24
N GLU A 256 3.29 -14.74 14.23
CA GLU A 256 4.14 -13.56 14.45
C GLU A 256 5.58 -13.95 14.82
N ASP A 257 5.74 -14.93 15.72
CA ASP A 257 7.04 -15.44 16.16
C ASP A 257 7.77 -16.21 15.02
N GLY A 258 7.02 -16.93 14.17
CA GLY A 258 7.56 -17.68 13.03
C GLY A 258 8.01 -16.80 11.86
N GLY A 259 7.39 -15.64 11.65
CA GLY A 259 7.65 -14.79 10.49
C GLY A 259 9.11 -14.32 10.32
N VAL A 260 9.84 -14.16 11.43
CA VAL A 260 11.29 -13.84 11.39
C VAL A 260 12.09 -15.00 10.81
N GLN A 261 11.78 -16.22 11.24
CA GLN A 261 12.47 -17.42 10.79
C GLN A 261 12.13 -17.72 9.32
N ASP A 262 10.86 -17.59 8.94
CA ASP A 262 10.41 -17.76 7.56
C ASP A 262 11.13 -16.77 6.62
N ALA A 263 11.23 -15.49 7.02
CA ALA A 263 11.94 -14.48 6.23
C ALA A 263 13.44 -14.81 6.08
N LEU A 264 14.07 -15.32 7.15
CA LEU A 264 15.46 -15.73 7.12
C LEU A 264 15.67 -16.92 6.19
N GLU A 265 14.78 -17.91 6.22
CA GLU A 265 14.82 -19.08 5.34
C GLU A 265 14.61 -18.70 3.87
N LEU A 266 13.65 -17.82 3.56
CA LEU A 266 13.45 -17.29 2.21
C LEU A 266 14.71 -16.60 1.66
N VAL A 267 15.39 -15.80 2.48
CA VAL A 267 16.64 -15.15 2.06
C VAL A 267 17.75 -16.18 1.85
N ARG A 268 17.84 -17.23 2.68
CA ARG A 268 18.80 -18.33 2.47
C ARG A 268 18.56 -19.09 1.18
N GLU A 269 17.31 -19.40 0.88
CA GLU A 269 16.95 -20.11 -0.36
C GLU A 269 17.35 -19.32 -1.60
N LYS A 270 17.21 -17.99 -1.56
CA LYS A 270 17.53 -17.09 -2.68
C LYS A 270 19.02 -16.79 -2.82
N ILE A 271 19.75 -16.65 -1.71
CA ILE A 271 21.16 -16.15 -1.69
C ILE A 271 22.18 -17.26 -1.44
N GLY A 272 21.77 -18.39 -0.89
CA GLY A 272 22.59 -19.58 -0.67
C GLY A 272 23.49 -19.51 0.58
N GLU A 273 24.55 -20.32 0.57
CA GLU A 273 25.39 -20.66 1.74
C GLU A 273 26.15 -19.47 2.37
N ARG A 274 26.13 -18.30 1.74
CA ARG A 274 26.74 -17.07 2.30
C ARG A 274 26.07 -16.66 3.63
N ILE A 275 24.82 -17.07 3.85
CA ILE A 275 24.08 -16.81 5.08
C ILE A 275 24.45 -17.88 6.12
N ALA A 276 25.59 -17.69 6.79
CA ALA A 276 26.04 -18.54 7.89
C ALA A 276 26.76 -17.73 8.98
N GLY A 277 26.75 -18.26 10.21
CA GLY A 277 27.50 -17.71 11.34
C GLY A 277 27.13 -16.25 11.64
N ASP A 278 28.11 -15.35 11.54
CA ASP A 278 27.93 -13.93 11.85
C ASP A 278 26.98 -13.22 10.88
N VAL A 279 26.94 -13.62 9.60
CA VAL A 279 26.04 -13.04 8.59
C VAL A 279 24.59 -13.40 8.91
N GLU A 280 24.35 -14.66 9.26
CA GLU A 280 23.03 -15.15 9.67
C GLU A 280 22.52 -14.42 10.92
N ASN A 281 23.36 -14.26 11.94
CA ASN A 281 23.00 -13.55 13.17
C ASN A 281 22.70 -12.06 12.91
N ALA A 282 23.50 -11.40 12.07
CA ALA A 282 23.29 -10.00 11.70
C ALA A 282 22.00 -9.81 10.88
N LEU A 283 21.75 -10.70 9.92
CA LEU A 283 20.54 -10.69 9.11
C LEU A 283 19.29 -10.95 9.96
N LYS A 284 19.32 -11.97 10.82
CA LYS A 284 18.21 -12.27 11.74
C LYS A 284 17.85 -11.06 12.62
N LYS A 285 18.86 -10.42 13.22
CA LYS A 285 18.65 -9.20 14.02
C LYS A 285 18.07 -8.04 13.19
N SER A 286 18.45 -7.95 11.92
CA SER A 286 17.92 -6.95 10.99
C SER A 286 16.45 -7.20 10.68
N ILE A 287 16.09 -8.46 10.39
CA ILE A 287 14.70 -8.90 10.17
C ILE A 287 13.86 -8.61 11.42
N GLU A 288 14.31 -8.98 12.61
CA GLU A 288 13.60 -8.69 13.88
C GLU A 288 13.35 -7.19 14.08
N LYS A 289 14.34 -6.35 13.75
CA LYS A 289 14.20 -4.89 13.83
C LYS A 289 13.23 -4.35 12.78
N MET A 290 13.25 -4.88 11.55
CA MET A 290 12.29 -4.51 10.51
C MET A 290 10.85 -4.89 10.92
N PHE A 291 10.63 -6.11 11.42
CA PHE A 291 9.33 -6.53 11.97
C PHE A 291 8.86 -5.60 13.09
N ARG A 292 9.75 -5.25 14.03
CA ARG A 292 9.44 -4.33 15.14
C ARG A 292 9.15 -2.91 14.66
N PHE A 293 9.86 -2.45 13.63
CA PHE A 293 9.65 -1.15 13.02
C PHE A 293 8.28 -1.08 12.36
N THR A 294 7.97 -2.07 11.52
CA THR A 294 6.68 -2.14 10.79
C THR A 294 5.50 -2.35 11.72
N SER A 295 5.60 -3.22 12.72
CA SER A 295 4.53 -3.44 13.70
C SER A 295 4.21 -2.23 14.57
N LYS A 296 5.09 -1.22 14.59
CA LYS A 296 4.89 0.06 15.30
C LYS A 296 4.44 1.20 14.39
N GLY A 297 4.04 0.90 13.15
CA GLY A 297 3.57 1.88 12.17
C GLY A 297 4.67 2.46 11.28
N GLY A 298 5.89 1.95 11.38
CA GLY A 298 6.94 2.27 10.41
C GLY A 298 6.60 1.70 9.04
N GLU A 299 6.89 2.45 7.97
CA GLU A 299 6.65 1.99 6.61
C GLU A 299 7.95 1.92 5.83
N LEU A 300 8.10 0.86 5.05
CA LEU A 300 9.18 0.75 4.08
C LEU A 300 8.57 0.65 2.70
N ASP A 301 8.96 1.56 1.82
CA ASP A 301 8.49 1.60 0.45
C ASP A 301 9.68 1.50 -0.50
N MET A 302 9.50 0.85 -1.63
CA MET A 302 10.53 0.75 -2.66
C MET A 302 9.98 1.30 -3.96
N LEU A 303 10.74 2.20 -4.57
CA LEU A 303 10.49 2.57 -5.95
C LEU A 303 11.30 1.61 -6.81
N PRO A 304 10.64 0.66 -7.50
CA PRO A 304 11.36 -0.20 -8.41
C PRO A 304 12.07 0.67 -9.46
N PRO A 305 13.29 0.29 -9.87
CA PRO A 305 13.97 0.99 -10.94
C PRO A 305 13.10 0.98 -12.21
N PRO A 306 13.18 2.02 -13.06
CA PRO A 306 12.42 2.05 -14.30
C PRO A 306 12.73 0.80 -15.11
N LYS A 307 11.71 0.27 -15.80
CA LYS A 307 11.97 -0.79 -16.77
C LYS A 307 12.96 -0.24 -17.80
N PRO A 308 14.02 -0.99 -18.13
CA PRO A 308 14.94 -0.58 -19.19
C PRO A 308 14.15 -0.29 -20.47
N ALA A 309 14.65 0.63 -21.28
CA ALA A 309 14.09 0.81 -22.62
C ALA A 309 14.21 -0.50 -23.41
N ASP A 310 13.25 -0.78 -24.31
CA ASP A 310 13.26 -1.98 -25.16
C ASP A 310 14.56 -2.11 -26.00
N ASP A 311 15.34 -1.04 -26.09
CA ASP A 311 16.56 -0.91 -26.88
C ASP A 311 17.86 -1.09 -26.05
N GLU A 312 17.78 -1.26 -24.72
CA GLU A 312 18.94 -1.49 -23.84
C GLU A 312 19.18 -3.00 -23.64
N GLU A 313 20.33 -3.50 -24.11
CA GLU A 313 20.83 -4.83 -23.70
C GLU A 313 21.18 -4.79 -22.21
N LEU A 314 20.23 -5.14 -21.36
CA LEU A 314 20.52 -5.47 -19.97
C LEU A 314 21.11 -6.87 -19.87
N ASP A 315 22.04 -7.04 -18.93
CA ASP A 315 22.43 -8.37 -18.46
C ASP A 315 21.21 -9.10 -17.88
N ASP A 316 21.01 -10.37 -18.27
CA ASP A 316 19.90 -11.23 -17.83
C ASP A 316 19.79 -11.27 -16.30
N THR A 317 20.94 -11.23 -15.59
CA THR A 317 20.97 -11.24 -14.13
C THR A 317 20.40 -9.96 -13.51
N VAL A 318 20.64 -8.82 -14.17
CA VAL A 318 20.11 -7.51 -13.76
C VAL A 318 18.62 -7.45 -14.04
N ALA A 319 18.17 -7.93 -15.20
CA ALA A 319 16.76 -7.99 -15.55
C ALA A 319 15.97 -8.88 -14.57
N GLU A 320 16.51 -10.05 -14.20
CA GLU A 320 15.89 -10.95 -13.22
C GLU A 320 15.78 -10.31 -11.82
N ALA A 321 16.80 -9.58 -11.39
CA ALA A 321 16.77 -8.85 -10.11
C ALA A 321 15.71 -7.74 -10.10
N ILE A 322 15.61 -6.96 -11.17
CA ILE A 322 14.59 -5.90 -11.32
C ILE A 322 13.18 -6.51 -11.29
N ASN A 323 12.95 -7.60 -12.01
CA ASN A 323 11.66 -8.30 -12.01
C ASN A 323 11.33 -8.84 -10.62
N THR A 324 12.27 -9.50 -9.96
CA THR A 324 12.10 -9.99 -8.57
C THR A 324 11.71 -8.86 -7.61
N ILE A 325 12.40 -7.72 -7.67
CA ILE A 325 12.10 -6.57 -6.80
C ILE A 325 10.70 -6.07 -7.10
N THR A 326 10.37 -5.89 -8.37
CA THR A 326 9.06 -5.39 -8.81
C THR A 326 7.93 -6.30 -8.34
N GLU A 327 8.03 -7.61 -8.58
CA GLU A 327 7.03 -8.60 -8.16
C GLU A 327 6.84 -8.60 -6.64
N ASN A 328 7.93 -8.65 -5.87
CA ASN A 328 7.86 -8.67 -4.42
C ASN A 328 7.29 -7.36 -3.85
N VAL A 329 7.60 -6.21 -4.45
CA VAL A 329 7.04 -4.91 -4.05
C VAL A 329 5.55 -4.84 -4.37
N GLU A 330 5.13 -5.29 -5.54
CA GLU A 330 3.72 -5.33 -5.94
C GLU A 330 2.91 -6.27 -5.05
N GLU A 331 3.43 -7.46 -4.76
CA GLU A 331 2.80 -8.41 -3.83
C GLU A 331 2.72 -7.83 -2.41
N MET A 332 3.80 -7.24 -1.90
CA MET A 332 3.82 -6.59 -0.58
C MET A 332 2.76 -5.49 -0.47
N ARG A 333 2.66 -4.61 -1.48
CA ARG A 333 1.63 -3.56 -1.53
C ARG A 333 0.23 -4.15 -1.62
N THR A 334 0.04 -5.25 -2.36
CA THR A 334 -1.24 -5.97 -2.45
C THR A 334 -1.64 -6.58 -1.12
N LEU A 335 -0.71 -7.23 -0.42
CA LEU A 335 -0.93 -7.78 0.93
C LEU A 335 -1.29 -6.69 1.92
N LYS A 336 -0.61 -5.54 1.88
CA LYS A 336 -0.92 -4.38 2.73
C LYS A 336 -2.31 -3.82 2.44
N ALA A 337 -2.67 -3.66 1.16
CA ALA A 337 -4.00 -3.20 0.77
C ALA A 337 -5.10 -4.17 1.23
N ALA A 338 -4.90 -5.48 1.06
CA ALA A 338 -5.82 -6.49 1.56
C ALA A 338 -5.94 -6.45 3.09
N THR A 339 -4.84 -6.24 3.81
CA THR A 339 -4.84 -6.08 5.27
C THR A 339 -5.63 -4.85 5.69
N GLN A 340 -5.48 -3.73 4.99
CA GLN A 340 -6.22 -2.50 5.27
C GLN A 340 -7.74 -2.70 5.09
N LEU A 341 -8.15 -3.43 4.05
CA LEU A 341 -9.57 -3.76 3.84
C LEU A 341 -10.13 -4.60 4.99
N LEU A 342 -9.37 -5.55 5.55
CA LEU A 342 -9.80 -6.33 6.71
C LEU A 342 -10.00 -5.45 7.96
N ILE A 343 -9.16 -4.42 8.15
CA ILE A 343 -9.28 -3.47 9.26
C ILE A 343 -10.54 -2.60 9.09
N GLU A 344 -10.83 -2.16 7.86
CA GLU A 344 -12.01 -1.35 7.55
C GLU A 344 -13.32 -2.15 7.67
N ASP A 345 -13.32 -3.41 7.22
CA ASP A 345 -14.46 -4.32 7.39
C ASP A 345 -14.74 -4.54 8.90
N GLN A 346 -13.69 -4.70 9.72
CA GLN A 346 -13.81 -4.79 11.18
C GLN A 346 -14.42 -3.53 11.83
N ALA A 347 -14.08 -2.33 11.33
CA ALA A 347 -14.60 -1.07 11.86
C ALA A 347 -16.09 -0.87 11.51
N ASN A 348 -16.52 -1.33 10.32
CA ASN A 348 -17.91 -1.23 9.88
C ASN A 348 -18.83 -2.27 10.55
N ASP A 349 -18.29 -3.42 10.96
CA ASP A 349 -19.04 -4.49 11.64
C ASP A 349 -19.12 -4.30 13.18
N ALA A 350 -18.47 -3.27 13.73
CA ALA A 350 -18.63 -2.92 15.14
C ALA A 350 -20.04 -2.36 15.37
N PRO A 351 -20.85 -2.92 16.29
CA PRO A 351 -22.18 -2.39 16.57
C PRO A 351 -22.05 -0.96 17.09
N ASP A 352 -22.79 -0.02 16.48
CA ASP A 352 -22.97 1.36 16.93
C ASP A 352 -23.38 1.35 18.41
N LYS A 353 -22.39 1.51 19.29
CA LYS A 353 -22.60 1.60 20.74
C LYS A 353 -23.06 2.99 21.19
N GLU A 354 -23.33 3.91 20.26
CA GLU A 354 -23.71 5.29 20.60
C GLU A 354 -25.22 5.57 20.50
N ALA A 355 -26.06 4.58 20.17
CA ALA A 355 -27.51 4.79 20.07
C ALA A 355 -28.33 4.41 21.33
N ASP A 356 -27.77 3.67 22.30
CA ASP A 356 -28.55 3.13 23.44
C ASP A 356 -28.45 3.95 24.75
N ASP A 357 -27.57 4.96 24.84
CA ASP A 357 -27.43 5.78 26.06
C ASP A 357 -28.27 7.08 26.06
N ALA A 358 -29.12 7.30 25.06
CA ALA A 358 -29.96 8.51 24.96
C ALA A 358 -31.43 8.33 25.42
N GLU A 359 -31.91 7.11 25.74
CA GLU A 359 -33.29 6.87 26.18
C GLU A 359 -33.45 6.33 27.61
N ALA A 360 -32.41 6.39 28.45
CA ALA A 360 -32.49 6.01 29.87
C ALA A 360 -32.52 7.22 30.84
N GLY A 361 -33.12 8.33 30.40
CA GLY A 361 -33.18 9.58 31.17
C GLY A 361 -34.48 10.35 30.99
N GLU A 362 -35.62 9.74 31.29
CA GLU A 362 -36.84 10.44 31.73
C GLU A 362 -37.44 9.79 32.98
#